data_AF-A0A1W6CRZ4-F1
#
_entry.id   AF-A0A1W6CRZ4-F1
#
_cell.length_a   1.000
_cell.length_b   1.000
_cell.length_c   1.000
_cell.angle_alpha   90.00
_cell.angle_beta   90.00
_cell.angle_gamma   90.00
#
_symmetry.space_group_name_H-M   'P 1'
#
loop_
_entity.id
_entity.type
_entity.pdbx_description
1 polymer ?
#
loop_
_entity_poly.entity_id
_entity_poly.type
_entity_poly.pdbx_seq_one_letter_code
_entity_poly.pdbx_strand_id
1 'polypeptide(L)'
;MRLWMAEASRPAFAPAGGFMASFVQISAVQFRDGLPKGFGAFRRPGSNEIVFMRPFPGDLRDPQELFVVILSGIEWGNGESRSAGEDAIRVALLHGPSDQLVFSGDRVNRSGTVESVMSRVRDRVSHLERRSRRDKCPECGSPLLRLDARDGRPFIGCSGYKPAGCRYTRKFP
;
A
#
# COMPACT_ATOMS: atom_id res chain seq x y z
N MET A 1 -14.94 7.85 8.84
CA MET A 1 -14.32 6.58 9.30
C MET A 1 -15.31 5.43 9.19
N ARG A 2 -15.55 4.92 7.98
CA ARG A 2 -16.28 3.67 7.74
C ARG A 2 -15.64 2.99 6.54
N LEU A 3 -15.50 1.66 6.60
CA LEU A 3 -14.99 0.73 5.58
C LEU A 3 -13.59 0.13 5.81
N TRP A 4 -13.33 -0.36 7.03
CA TRP A 4 -12.35 -1.45 7.23
C TRP A 4 -12.82 -2.47 8.28
N MET A 5 -14.14 -2.64 8.44
CA MET A 5 -14.72 -3.68 9.31
C MET A 5 -15.02 -4.93 8.47
N ALA A 6 -14.03 -5.80 8.37
CA ALA A 6 -14.26 -7.21 8.13
C ALA A 6 -13.24 -7.97 8.98
N GLU A 7 -13.61 -8.25 10.23
CA GLU A 7 -12.95 -9.24 11.07
C GLU A 7 -13.20 -10.61 10.46
N ALA A 8 -12.22 -11.12 9.72
CA ALA A 8 -12.11 -12.54 9.48
C ALA A 8 -11.30 -13.13 10.63
N SER A 9 -11.97 -13.57 11.69
CA SER A 9 -11.40 -14.52 12.64
C SER A 9 -11.03 -15.78 11.87
N ARG A 10 -9.72 -16.06 11.74
CA ARG A 10 -9.20 -17.28 11.11
C ARG A 10 -8.45 -18.11 12.17
N PRO A 11 -8.62 -19.44 12.16
CA PRO A 11 -7.99 -20.31 13.15
C PRO A 11 -6.47 -20.34 12.98
N ALA A 12 -5.76 -20.53 14.09
CA ALA A 12 -4.32 -20.70 14.13
C ALA A 12 -3.89 -21.88 13.23
N PHE A 13 -3.06 -21.59 12.22
CA PHE A 13 -2.44 -22.62 11.39
C PHE A 13 -1.16 -23.11 12.09
N ALA A 14 -1.09 -24.41 12.39
CA ALA A 14 0.15 -25.05 12.80
C ALA A 14 1.09 -25.19 11.59
N PRO A 15 2.40 -24.92 11.70
CA PRO A 15 3.31 -25.05 10.57
C PRO A 15 3.59 -26.53 10.26
N ALA A 16 3.18 -26.97 9.06
CA ALA A 16 3.61 -28.25 8.50
C ALA A 16 5.06 -28.13 7.99
N GLY A 17 5.90 -29.10 8.35
CA GLY A 17 7.32 -29.14 8.03
C GLY A 17 7.59 -29.04 6.52
N GLY A 18 8.38 -28.03 6.16
CA GLY A 18 8.94 -27.80 4.84
C GLY A 18 9.98 -26.68 4.97
N PHE A 19 11.13 -26.83 4.30
CA PHE A 19 12.30 -25.94 4.32
C PHE A 19 11.98 -24.51 4.81
N MET A 20 12.45 -24.16 6.02
CA MET A 20 12.19 -22.84 6.62
C MET A 20 12.88 -21.76 5.79
N ALA A 21 12.12 -21.05 4.95
CA ALA A 21 12.54 -19.72 4.54
C ALA A 21 12.77 -18.92 5.82
N SER A 22 13.99 -18.46 6.08
CA SER A 22 14.28 -17.62 7.23
C SER A 22 13.58 -16.27 7.03
N PHE A 23 12.51 -16.06 7.78
CA PHE A 23 11.83 -14.76 7.81
C PHE A 23 12.70 -13.77 8.59
N VAL A 24 13.03 -12.64 7.98
CA VAL A 24 13.86 -11.62 8.61
C VAL A 24 13.01 -10.72 9.49
N GLN A 25 13.41 -10.57 10.76
CA GLN A 25 12.83 -9.58 11.66
C GLN A 25 13.23 -8.17 11.24
N ILE A 26 12.24 -7.28 11.15
CA ILE A 26 12.43 -5.88 10.77
C ILE A 26 11.72 -5.00 11.81
N SER A 27 12.48 -4.15 12.48
CA SER A 27 11.94 -3.15 13.40
C SER A 27 11.31 -1.96 12.66
N ALA A 28 10.44 -1.22 13.33
CA ALA A 28 9.86 0.02 12.82
C ALA A 28 10.92 1.05 12.38
N VAL A 29 12.04 1.11 13.11
CA VAL A 29 13.17 2.00 12.81
C VAL A 29 13.85 1.57 11.52
N GLN A 30 14.25 0.31 11.39
CA GLN A 30 14.87 -0.22 10.17
C GLN A 30 13.95 -0.06 8.96
N PHE A 31 12.65 -0.30 9.15
CA PHE A 31 11.66 -0.13 8.10
C PHE A 31 11.60 1.33 7.65
N ARG A 32 11.43 2.27 8.59
CA ARG A 32 11.38 3.71 8.31
C ARG A 32 12.64 4.18 7.58
N ASP A 33 13.81 3.79 8.07
CA ASP A 33 15.10 4.26 7.56
C ASP A 33 15.38 3.71 6.16
N GLY A 34 14.78 2.56 5.80
CA GLY A 34 14.85 1.99 4.46
C GLY A 34 13.84 2.59 3.46
N LEU A 35 12.91 3.45 3.88
CA LEU A 35 11.91 4.07 3.00
C LEU A 35 12.43 5.36 2.34
N PRO A 36 11.88 5.74 1.17
CA PRO A 36 12.08 7.07 0.62
C PRO A 36 11.62 8.17 1.61
N LYS A 37 12.13 9.40 1.45
CA LYS A 37 11.74 10.53 2.30
C LYS A 37 10.23 10.81 2.24
N GLY A 38 9.67 11.33 3.33
CA GLY A 38 8.29 11.83 3.39
C GLY A 38 7.24 10.81 3.87
N PHE A 39 7.64 9.57 4.19
CA PHE A 39 6.76 8.64 4.89
C PHE A 39 6.68 8.99 6.38
N GLY A 40 5.45 9.16 6.89
CA GLY A 40 5.15 9.17 8.30
C GLY A 40 4.73 7.78 8.79
N ALA A 41 4.95 7.47 10.07
CA ALA A 41 4.51 6.24 10.70
C ALA A 41 3.27 6.50 11.55
N PHE A 42 2.24 5.67 11.39
CA PHE A 42 0.96 5.83 12.07
C PHE A 42 0.47 4.49 12.59
N ARG A 43 -0.25 4.51 13.71
CA ARG A 43 -1.01 3.34 14.14
C ARG A 43 -2.24 3.18 13.26
N ARG A 44 -2.41 2.01 12.66
CA ARG A 44 -3.62 1.71 11.88
C ARG A 44 -4.84 1.65 12.81
N PRO A 45 -5.92 2.41 12.54
CA PRO A 45 -7.15 2.28 13.31
C PRO A 45 -7.70 0.85 13.24
N GLY A 46 -8.08 0.29 14.40
CA GLY A 46 -8.65 -1.07 14.48
C GLY A 46 -7.64 -2.21 14.33
N SER A 47 -6.33 -1.93 14.24
CA SER A 47 -5.31 -2.98 14.35
C SER A 47 -4.14 -2.51 15.22
N ASN A 48 -3.32 -3.46 15.67
CA ASN A 48 -2.06 -3.14 16.35
C ASN A 48 -0.90 -2.93 15.35
N GLU A 49 -1.19 -2.59 14.08
CA GLU A 49 -0.18 -2.51 13.02
C GLU A 49 0.34 -1.08 12.82
N ILE A 50 1.64 -0.94 12.61
CA ILE A 50 2.26 0.30 12.13
C ILE A 50 2.07 0.38 10.62
N VAL A 51 1.48 1.47 10.13
CA VAL A 51 1.40 1.78 8.71
C VAL A 51 2.29 2.96 8.40
N PHE A 52 2.98 2.89 7.28
CA PHE A 52 3.76 4.01 6.77
C PHE A 52 3.01 4.64 5.61
N MET A 53 2.76 5.94 5.65
CA MET A 53 2.06 6.63 4.58
C MET A 53 2.74 7.92 4.18
N ARG A 54 2.64 8.24 2.88
CA ARG A 54 3.12 9.49 2.30
C ARG A 54 2.09 10.01 1.29
N PRO A 55 1.76 11.31 1.32
CA PRO A 55 0.98 11.95 0.26
C PRO A 55 1.65 11.78 -1.11
N PHE A 56 0.85 11.55 -2.14
CA PHE A 56 1.31 11.41 -3.52
C PHE A 56 0.28 12.03 -4.47
N PRO A 57 0.65 13.03 -5.29
CA PRO A 57 2.01 13.47 -5.61
C PRO A 57 2.68 14.51 -4.68
N GLY A 58 2.28 14.65 -3.42
CA GLY A 58 3.04 15.34 -2.36
C GLY A 58 2.49 16.69 -1.88
N ASP A 59 1.25 17.06 -2.21
CA ASP A 59 0.58 18.25 -1.69
C ASP A 59 -0.47 17.88 -0.64
N LEU A 60 -0.04 17.80 0.62
CA LEU A 60 -0.87 17.51 1.80
C LEU A 60 -2.14 18.36 1.93
N ARG A 61 -2.24 19.48 1.21
CA ARG A 61 -3.40 20.38 1.24
C ARG A 61 -4.47 19.99 0.23
N ASP A 62 -4.18 19.10 -0.71
CA ASP A 62 -5.17 18.62 -1.68
C ASP A 62 -6.03 17.54 -1.02
N PRO A 63 -7.31 17.84 -0.71
CA PRO A 63 -8.16 16.87 -0.05
C PRO A 63 -8.40 15.64 -0.94
N GLN A 64 -8.32 15.76 -2.28
CA GLN A 64 -8.53 14.66 -3.24
C GLN A 64 -7.24 13.85 -3.50
N GLU A 65 -6.20 14.01 -2.69
CA GLU A 65 -4.90 13.40 -2.95
C GLU A 65 -4.88 11.88 -2.70
N LEU A 66 -3.95 11.20 -3.35
CA LEU A 66 -3.65 9.80 -3.11
C LEU A 66 -2.56 9.67 -2.04
N PHE A 67 -2.59 8.57 -1.30
CA PHE A 67 -1.54 8.22 -0.35
C PHE A 67 -0.90 6.91 -0.76
N VAL A 68 0.44 6.89 -0.85
CA VAL A 68 1.17 5.62 -0.86
C VAL A 68 1.17 5.13 0.58
N VAL A 69 0.58 3.96 0.80
CA VAL A 69 0.44 3.35 2.13
C VAL A 69 1.10 2.00 2.16
N ILE A 70 1.87 1.75 3.21
CA ILE A 70 2.58 0.49 3.44
C ILE A 70 2.02 -0.14 4.71
N LEU A 71 1.31 -1.24 4.51
CA LEU A 71 0.94 -2.17 5.58
C LEU A 71 2.20 -2.97 5.90
N SER A 72 2.84 -2.68 7.04
CA SER A 72 4.20 -3.18 7.31
C SER A 72 4.22 -4.56 7.96
N GLY A 73 3.11 -5.02 8.55
CA GLY A 73 3.11 -6.19 9.41
C GLY A 73 3.93 -6.03 10.70
N ILE A 74 4.32 -4.79 11.05
CA ILE A 74 5.02 -4.43 12.30
C ILE A 74 3.99 -4.06 13.36
N GLU A 75 4.15 -4.57 14.57
CA GLU A 75 3.26 -4.26 15.68
C GLU A 75 3.62 -2.94 16.36
N TRP A 76 2.60 -2.17 16.74
CA TRP A 76 2.75 -0.88 17.40
C TRP A 76 3.34 -1.01 18.81
N GLY A 77 3.06 -2.11 19.51
CA GLY A 77 3.46 -2.30 20.91
C GLY A 77 4.96 -2.51 21.11
N ASN A 78 5.56 -3.42 20.36
CA ASN A 78 7.00 -3.73 20.44
C ASN A 78 7.81 -3.11 19.29
N GLY A 79 7.17 -2.61 18.24
CA GLY A 79 7.85 -2.08 17.06
C GLY A 79 8.52 -3.16 16.20
N GLU A 80 8.13 -4.43 16.34
CA GLU A 80 8.70 -5.57 15.62
C GLU A 80 7.69 -6.24 14.70
N SER A 81 8.20 -6.89 13.65
CA SER A 81 7.39 -7.65 12.71
C SER A 81 6.83 -8.95 13.30
N ARG A 82 5.59 -9.30 12.93
CA ARG A 82 4.90 -10.53 13.36
C ARG A 82 5.63 -11.83 13.01
N SER A 83 5.18 -12.94 13.59
CA SER A 83 5.65 -14.29 13.25
C SER A 83 5.41 -14.64 11.77
N ALA A 84 6.24 -15.55 11.27
CA ALA A 84 6.20 -16.05 9.89
C ALA A 84 4.79 -16.53 9.48
N GLY A 85 4.29 -16.03 8.35
CA GLY A 85 3.00 -16.43 7.76
C GLY A 85 1.85 -15.45 7.99
N GLU A 86 2.02 -14.46 8.89
CA GLU A 86 1.01 -13.45 9.23
C GLU A 86 1.42 -12.01 8.87
N ASP A 87 2.57 -11.86 8.21
CA ASP A 87 3.41 -10.67 8.11
C ASP A 87 3.61 -10.21 6.65
N ALA A 88 2.54 -10.18 5.87
CA ALA A 88 2.65 -9.74 4.49
C ALA A 88 2.76 -8.21 4.41
N ILE A 89 3.96 -7.70 4.10
CA ILE A 89 4.12 -6.29 3.75
C ILE A 89 3.32 -6.03 2.46
N ARG A 90 2.52 -4.96 2.42
CA ARG A 90 1.81 -4.54 1.22
C ARG A 90 1.98 -3.07 0.98
N VAL A 91 2.34 -2.72 -0.24
CA VAL A 91 2.32 -1.33 -0.71
C VAL A 91 1.02 -1.11 -1.46
N ALA A 92 0.32 -0.04 -1.13
CA ALA A 92 -1.02 0.28 -1.57
C ALA A 92 -1.15 1.76 -1.94
N LEU A 93 -2.19 2.07 -2.71
CA LEU A 93 -2.59 3.43 -3.03
C LEU A 93 -3.99 3.65 -2.44
N LEU A 94 -4.10 4.61 -1.52
CA LEU A 94 -5.38 5.02 -0.92
C LEU A 94 -5.83 6.37 -1.48
N HIS A 95 -7.15 6.58 -1.53
CA HIS A 95 -7.75 7.88 -1.83
C HIS A 95 -8.12 8.60 -0.54
N GLY A 96 -7.49 9.76 -0.30
CA GLY A 96 -7.56 10.52 0.95
C GLY A 96 -8.97 10.76 1.51
N PRO A 97 -9.91 11.36 0.77
CA PRO A 97 -11.25 11.69 1.30
C PRO A 97 -12.04 10.50 1.83
N SER A 98 -11.78 9.32 1.26
CA SER A 98 -12.61 8.13 1.44
C SER A 98 -11.89 7.00 2.18
N ASP A 99 -10.59 7.15 2.44
CA ASP A 99 -9.69 6.09 2.90
C ASP A 99 -9.78 4.79 2.07
N GLN A 100 -10.29 4.84 0.84
CA GLN A 100 -10.55 3.66 0.04
C GLN A 100 -9.30 3.23 -0.72
N LEU A 101 -9.14 1.92 -0.83
CA LEU A 101 -8.06 1.28 -1.57
C LEU A 101 -8.30 1.37 -3.08
N VAL A 102 -7.55 2.27 -3.69
CA VAL A 102 -7.49 2.46 -5.13
C VAL A 102 -6.72 1.31 -5.77
N PHE A 103 -5.57 0.96 -5.18
CA PHE A 103 -4.75 -0.17 -5.64
C PHE A 103 -4.12 -0.93 -4.48
N SER A 104 -4.25 -2.25 -4.48
CA SER A 104 -3.45 -3.14 -3.62
C SER A 104 -2.30 -3.68 -4.43
N GLY A 105 -1.06 -3.37 -4.05
CA GLY A 105 0.11 -4.06 -4.58
C GLY A 105 0.17 -5.51 -4.10
N ASP A 106 1.03 -6.27 -4.79
CA ASP A 106 1.38 -7.62 -4.40
C ASP A 106 2.02 -7.64 -3.01
N ARG A 107 1.90 -8.80 -2.33
CA ARG A 107 2.59 -9.05 -1.07
C ARG A 107 4.11 -9.02 -1.28
N VAL A 108 4.82 -8.36 -0.37
CA VAL A 108 6.27 -8.44 -0.24
C VAL A 108 6.60 -9.38 0.91
N ASN A 109 7.25 -10.50 0.60
CA ASN A 109 7.66 -11.49 1.60
C ASN A 109 8.89 -11.02 2.39
N ARG A 110 8.99 -11.30 3.69
CA ARG A 110 10.19 -10.99 4.49
C ARG A 110 11.28 -12.06 4.41
N SER A 111 11.66 -12.49 3.20
CA SER A 111 12.76 -13.45 3.01
C SER A 111 14.11 -12.75 2.82
N GLY A 112 15.22 -13.38 3.20
CA GLY A 112 16.57 -12.86 2.95
C GLY A 112 17.04 -11.84 4.00
N THR A 113 17.68 -10.75 3.58
CA THR A 113 18.17 -9.69 4.48
C THR A 113 17.17 -8.53 4.59
N VAL A 114 17.28 -7.71 5.65
CA VAL A 114 16.48 -6.47 5.81
C VAL A 114 16.59 -5.61 4.55
N GLU A 115 17.80 -5.40 4.05
CA GLU A 115 18.04 -4.59 2.84
C GLU A 115 17.37 -5.18 1.59
N SER A 116 17.38 -6.50 1.43
CA SER A 116 16.69 -7.16 0.31
C SER A 116 15.17 -7.01 0.39
N VAL A 117 14.60 -6.97 1.60
CA VAL A 117 13.17 -6.72 1.81
C VAL A 117 12.85 -5.26 1.50
N MET A 118 13.64 -4.32 2.04
CA MET A 118 13.45 -2.89 1.80
C MET A 118 13.63 -2.51 0.34
N SER A 119 14.56 -3.15 -0.37
CA SER A 119 14.71 -3.01 -1.82
C SER A 119 13.41 -3.35 -2.56
N ARG A 120 12.79 -4.50 -2.24
CA ARG A 120 11.50 -4.90 -2.83
C ARG A 120 10.36 -3.96 -2.44
N VAL A 121 10.35 -3.44 -1.21
CA VAL A 121 9.37 -2.43 -0.79
C VAL A 121 9.53 -1.15 -1.64
N ARG A 122 10.76 -0.65 -1.83
CA ARG A 122 11.05 0.53 -2.66
C ARG A 122 10.68 0.31 -4.13
N ASP A 123 10.91 -0.88 -4.67
CA ASP A 123 10.49 -1.22 -6.03
C ASP A 123 8.97 -1.16 -6.19
N ARG A 124 8.22 -1.64 -5.19
CA ARG A 124 6.76 -1.57 -5.19
C ARG A 124 6.25 -0.15 -5.03
N VAL A 125 6.85 0.66 -4.16
CA VAL A 125 6.56 2.11 -4.07
C VAL A 125 6.75 2.76 -5.45
N SER A 126 7.93 2.60 -6.04
CA SER A 126 8.25 3.17 -7.35
C SER A 126 7.30 2.71 -8.46
N HIS A 127 6.86 1.45 -8.41
CA HIS A 127 5.89 0.91 -9.36
C HIS A 127 4.52 1.58 -9.24
N LEU A 128 4.01 1.79 -8.02
CA LEU A 128 2.73 2.49 -7.82
C LEU A 128 2.79 3.94 -8.27
N GLU A 129 3.89 4.62 -7.99
CA GLU A 129 4.06 6.03 -8.33
C GLU A 129 4.06 6.25 -9.84
N ARG A 130 4.69 5.35 -10.61
CA ARG A 130 4.63 5.37 -12.08
C ARG A 130 3.24 5.16 -12.65
N ARG A 131 2.33 4.53 -11.89
CA ARG A 131 0.94 4.35 -12.31
C ARG A 131 0.10 5.59 -12.07
N SER A 132 0.46 6.44 -11.11
CA SER A 132 -0.30 7.65 -10.85
C SER A 132 0.15 8.78 -11.78
N ARG A 133 -0.81 9.53 -12.29
CA ARG A 133 -0.57 10.69 -13.15
C ARG A 133 -0.75 11.98 -12.35
N ARG A 134 -0.24 13.08 -12.89
CA ARG A 134 -0.37 14.42 -12.30
C ARG A 134 -1.69 15.11 -12.68
N ASP A 135 -2.33 14.69 -13.77
CA ASP A 135 -3.62 15.24 -14.19
C ASP A 135 -4.79 14.72 -13.34
N LYS A 136 -5.75 15.62 -13.10
CA LYS A 136 -6.99 15.35 -12.37
C LYS A 136 -8.10 14.95 -13.32
N CYS A 137 -9.04 14.16 -12.81
CA CYS A 137 -10.23 13.76 -13.53
C CYS A 137 -11.13 14.99 -13.78
N PRO A 138 -11.57 15.25 -15.02
CA PRO A 138 -12.43 16.39 -15.32
C PRO A 138 -13.86 16.26 -14.75
N GLU A 139 -14.28 15.04 -14.39
CA GLU A 139 -15.63 14.79 -13.86
C GLU A 139 -15.72 14.96 -12.34
N CYS A 140 -14.68 14.56 -11.59
CA CYS A 140 -14.74 14.51 -10.13
C CYS A 140 -13.52 15.13 -9.42
N GLY A 141 -12.49 15.55 -10.16
CA GLY A 141 -11.27 16.14 -9.59
C GLY A 141 -10.29 15.14 -8.98
N SER A 142 -10.65 13.87 -8.79
CA SER A 142 -9.73 12.86 -8.27
C SER A 142 -8.55 12.59 -9.23
N PRO A 143 -7.37 12.18 -8.74
CA PRO A 143 -6.21 11.91 -9.59
C PRO A 143 -6.45 10.81 -10.63
N LEU A 144 -5.83 10.94 -11.79
CA LEU A 144 -5.88 9.95 -12.87
C LEU A 144 -4.75 8.93 -12.75
N LEU A 145 -5.01 7.70 -13.18
CA LEU A 145 -4.06 6.60 -13.13
C LEU A 145 -3.85 6.01 -14.53
N ARG A 146 -2.62 5.61 -14.84
CA ARG A 146 -2.26 4.68 -15.92
C ARG A 146 -2.54 3.25 -15.44
N LEU A 147 -3.57 2.65 -16.02
CA LEU A 147 -4.00 1.27 -15.76
C LEU A 147 -3.76 0.42 -17.00
N ASP A 148 -3.68 -0.89 -16.81
CA ASP A 148 -3.52 -1.85 -17.91
C ASP A 148 -4.85 -2.59 -18.10
N ALA A 149 -5.37 -2.61 -19.33
CA ALA A 149 -6.58 -3.36 -19.68
C ALA A 149 -6.29 -4.87 -19.70
N ARG A 150 -7.34 -5.70 -19.82
CA ARG A 150 -7.20 -7.17 -19.85
C ARG A 150 -6.31 -7.67 -20.99
N ASP A 151 -6.26 -6.94 -22.09
CA ASP A 151 -5.43 -7.21 -23.26
C ASP A 151 -4.02 -6.58 -23.18
N GLY A 152 -3.67 -6.01 -22.03
CA GLY A 152 -2.37 -5.39 -21.77
C GLY A 152 -2.22 -3.96 -22.30
N ARG A 153 -3.22 -3.40 -22.98
CA ARG A 153 -3.15 -2.03 -23.48
C ARG A 153 -3.29 -1.03 -22.33
N PRO A 154 -2.41 -0.02 -22.22
CA PRO A 154 -2.56 0.98 -21.18
C PRO A 154 -3.76 1.90 -21.49
N PHE A 155 -4.46 2.30 -20.45
CA PHE A 155 -5.50 3.33 -20.50
C PHE A 155 -5.40 4.23 -19.27
N ILE A 156 -6.10 5.36 -19.33
CA ILE A 156 -6.20 6.27 -18.20
C ILE A 156 -7.54 6.06 -17.53
N GLY A 157 -7.55 5.86 -16.21
CA GLY A 157 -8.76 5.70 -15.40
C GLY A 157 -8.77 6.60 -14.18
N CYS A 158 -9.97 6.93 -13.71
CA CYS A 158 -10.15 7.70 -12.48
C CYS A 158 -9.85 6.87 -11.23
N SER A 159 -9.03 7.40 -10.32
CA SER A 159 -8.86 6.82 -8.97
C SER A 159 -10.17 6.85 -8.15
N GLY A 160 -11.08 7.77 -8.50
CA GLY A 160 -12.42 7.94 -7.97
C GLY A 160 -13.44 6.86 -8.36
N TYR A 161 -13.05 5.86 -9.17
CA TYR A 161 -13.97 4.81 -9.64
C TYR A 161 -14.61 4.01 -8.51
N LYS A 162 -13.82 3.54 -7.54
CA LYS A 162 -14.34 2.82 -6.37
C LYS A 162 -14.97 3.75 -5.33
N PRO A 163 -14.32 4.86 -4.92
CA PRO A 163 -14.85 5.67 -3.81
C PRO A 163 -16.04 6.55 -4.17
N ALA A 164 -16.10 7.04 -5.40
CA ALA A 164 -17.14 7.98 -5.84
C ALA A 164 -17.98 7.45 -7.02
N GLY A 165 -17.69 6.24 -7.54
CA GLY A 165 -18.40 5.68 -8.69
C GLY A 165 -18.04 6.32 -10.04
N CYS A 166 -16.98 7.14 -10.09
CA CYS A 166 -16.58 7.87 -11.29
C CYS A 166 -16.12 6.93 -12.41
N ARG A 167 -16.77 6.99 -13.58
CA ARG A 167 -16.49 6.08 -14.70
C ARG A 167 -15.57 6.67 -15.77
N TYR A 168 -15.02 7.86 -15.54
CA TYR A 168 -14.11 8.51 -16.47
C TYR A 168 -12.93 7.59 -16.83
N THR A 169 -12.79 7.33 -18.13
CA THR A 169 -11.65 6.66 -18.73
C THR A 169 -11.31 7.29 -20.06
N ARG A 170 -10.05 7.24 -20.47
CA ARG A 170 -9.61 7.65 -21.80
C ARG A 170 -8.43 6.81 -22.29
N LYS A 171 -8.15 6.86 -23.59
CA LYS A 171 -6.98 6.22 -24.17
C LYS A 171 -5.70 6.79 -23.56
N PHE A 172 -4.73 5.93 -23.30
CA PHE A 172 -3.39 6.37 -22.95
C PHE A 172 -2.75 6.98 -24.21
N PRO A 173 -2.20 8.20 -24.14
CA PRO A 173 -1.57 8.87 -25.27
C PRO A 173 -0.28 8.19 -25.72
#